data_AF-A0A3D4XDA8-F1
#
_entry.id   AF-A0A3D4XDA8-F1
#
_cell.length_a   1.000
_cell.length_b   1.000
_cell.length_c   1.000
_cell.angle_alpha   90.00
_cell.angle_beta   90.00
_cell.angle_gamma   90.00
#
_symmetry.space_group_name_H-M   'P 1'
#
loop_
_entity.id
_entity.type
_entity.pdbx_description
1 polymer ?
#
loop_
_entity_poly.entity_id
_entity_poly.type
_entity_poly.pdbx_seq_one_letter_code
_entity_poly.pdbx_strand_id
1 'polypeptide(L)'
;MVNREYLDRVTKLTADNPTKYIKIRDIFEEVFEGREPGSANDISDIKYKRICARFQDIDVPFSWCCSKEEVYQLCKAIADYRDKKRREENTTVKKTQKSKKKGLFGLFK
;
A
#
# COMPACT_ATOMS: atom_id res chain seq x y z
N MET A 1 -11.70 -9.75 -6.55
CA MET A 1 -11.32 -8.42 -7.11
C MET A 1 -11.06 -7.44 -5.97
N VAL A 2 -10.25 -6.41 -6.21
CA VAL A 2 -10.10 -5.25 -5.29
C VAL A 2 -11.11 -4.20 -5.72
N ASN A 3 -11.89 -3.64 -4.80
CA ASN A 3 -12.77 -2.54 -5.14
C ASN A 3 -11.92 -1.30 -5.51
N ARG A 4 -12.16 -0.75 -6.71
CA ARG A 4 -11.43 0.40 -7.26
C ARG A 4 -11.54 1.65 -6.38
N GLU A 5 -12.67 1.83 -5.71
CA GLU A 5 -12.87 2.95 -4.79
C GLU A 5 -11.87 2.93 -3.63
N TYR A 6 -11.53 1.74 -3.14
CA TYR A 6 -10.55 1.56 -2.07
C TYR A 6 -9.13 1.81 -2.55
N LEU A 7 -8.81 1.36 -3.76
CA LEU A 7 -7.51 1.64 -4.36
C LEU A 7 -7.30 3.15 -4.54
N ASP A 8 -8.33 3.88 -4.98
CA ASP A 8 -8.29 5.33 -5.10
C ASP A 8 -8.16 6.02 -3.73
N ARG A 9 -8.88 5.54 -2.70
CA ARG A 9 -8.74 6.01 -1.32
C ARG A 9 -7.32 5.83 -0.80
N VAL A 10 -6.72 4.64 -0.97
CA VAL A 10 -5.35 4.34 -0.55
C VAL A 10 -4.33 5.18 -1.32
N THR A 11 -4.54 5.36 -2.63
CA THR A 11 -3.66 6.17 -3.48
C THR A 11 -3.68 7.63 -3.02
N LYS A 12 -4.86 8.20 -2.77
CA LYS A 12 -5.01 9.56 -2.23
C LYS A 12 -4.39 9.69 -0.84
N LEU A 13 -4.68 8.75 0.06
CA LEU A 13 -4.10 8.72 1.41
C LEU A 13 -2.57 8.73 1.36
N THR A 14 -1.97 7.96 0.45
CA THR A 14 -0.52 7.89 0.33
C THR A 14 0.09 9.20 -0.19
N ALA A 15 -0.63 9.93 -1.05
CA ALA A 15 -0.20 11.25 -1.53
C ALA A 15 -0.38 12.35 -0.47
N ASP A 16 -1.52 12.34 0.24
CA ASP A 16 -1.90 13.38 1.20
C ASP A 16 -1.20 13.21 2.55
N ASN A 17 -1.10 11.97 3.04
CA ASN A 17 -0.51 11.64 4.34
C ASN A 17 0.19 10.26 4.31
N PRO A 18 1.42 10.18 3.79
CA PRO A 18 2.16 8.92 3.67
C PRO A 18 2.44 8.27 5.03
N THR A 19 2.61 9.06 6.10
CA THR A 19 2.80 8.54 7.46
C THR A 19 1.57 7.79 7.95
N LYS A 20 0.36 8.31 7.69
CA LYS A 20 -0.89 7.64 8.04
C LYS A 20 -1.06 6.34 7.25
N TYR A 21 -0.71 6.33 5.96
CA TYR A 21 -0.66 5.08 5.17
C TYR A 21 0.27 4.03 5.80
N ILE A 22 1.50 4.41 6.18
CA ILE A 22 2.46 3.49 6.82
C ILE A 22 1.86 2.90 8.11
N LYS A 23 1.27 3.73 8.98
CA LYS A 23 0.64 3.27 10.22
C LYS A 23 -0.49 2.27 9.96
N ILE A 24 -1.37 2.53 8.99
CA ILE A 24 -2.46 1.60 8.63
C ILE A 24 -1.91 0.26 8.16
N ARG A 25 -0.90 0.29 7.28
CA ARG A 25 -0.22 -0.93 6.81
C ARG A 25 0.38 -1.71 7.99
N ASP A 26 1.09 -1.03 8.87
CA ASP A 26 1.75 -1.67 10.01
C ASP A 26 0.73 -2.29 10.98
N ILE A 27 -0.43 -1.65 11.18
CA ILE A 27 -1.54 -2.24 11.96
C ILE A 27 -2.03 -3.53 11.31
N PHE A 28 -2.18 -3.55 9.99
CA PHE A 28 -2.58 -4.78 9.29
C PHE A 28 -1.52 -5.87 9.40
N GLU A 29 -0.24 -5.54 9.22
CA GLU A 29 0.85 -6.50 9.37
C GLU A 29 0.94 -7.04 10.81
N GLU A 30 0.73 -6.20 11.83
CA GLU A 30 0.69 -6.59 13.25
C GLU A 30 -0.49 -7.51 13.56
N VAL A 31 -1.71 -7.15 13.15
CA VAL A 31 -2.93 -7.90 13.50
C VAL A 31 -3.06 -9.20 12.72
N PHE A 32 -2.59 -9.21 11.47
CA PHE A 32 -2.62 -10.39 10.63
C PHE A 32 -1.34 -11.21 10.64
N GLU A 33 -0.32 -10.80 11.40
CA GLU A 33 0.97 -11.50 11.52
C GLU A 33 1.61 -11.76 10.14
N GLY A 34 1.49 -10.79 9.25
CA GLY A 34 1.96 -10.88 7.86
C GLY A 34 1.17 -11.81 6.93
N ARG A 35 0.04 -12.40 7.38
CA ARG A 35 -0.83 -13.26 6.54
C ARG A 35 -2.14 -12.57 6.19
N GLU A 36 -2.25 -12.10 4.96
CA GLU A 36 -3.49 -11.48 4.47
C GLU A 36 -4.68 -12.46 4.55
N PRO A 37 -5.85 -12.02 5.04
CA PRO A 37 -7.04 -12.86 5.07
C PRO A 37 -7.50 -13.19 3.64
N GLY A 38 -8.03 -14.41 3.43
CA GLY A 38 -8.57 -14.83 2.14
C GLY A 38 -9.88 -14.12 1.80
N SER A 39 -10.70 -13.87 2.81
CA SER A 39 -12.02 -13.26 2.75
C SER A 39 -12.34 -12.46 4.02
N ALA A 40 -13.40 -11.65 3.99
CA ALA A 40 -13.90 -10.96 5.18
C ALA A 40 -14.33 -11.92 6.31
N ASN A 41 -14.79 -13.13 5.96
CA ASN A 41 -15.18 -14.15 6.93
C ASN A 41 -13.99 -14.75 7.68
N ASP A 42 -12.78 -14.69 7.11
CA ASP A 42 -11.55 -15.15 7.77
C ASP A 42 -11.06 -14.16 8.84
N ILE A 43 -11.64 -12.96 8.90
CA ILE A 43 -11.33 -11.98 9.92
C ILE A 43 -12.14 -12.32 11.18
N SER A 44 -11.45 -12.78 12.23
CA SER A 44 -12.08 -13.03 13.52
C SER A 44 -12.57 -11.72 14.16
N ASP A 45 -13.61 -11.81 15.01
CA ASP A 45 -14.15 -10.63 15.70
C ASP A 45 -13.11 -9.92 16.56
N ILE A 46 -12.19 -10.69 17.15
CA ILE A 46 -11.09 -10.16 17.97
C ILE A 46 -10.14 -9.34 17.10
N LYS A 47 -9.73 -9.86 15.94
CA LYS A 47 -8.87 -9.13 14.99
C LYS A 47 -9.56 -7.88 14.46
N TYR A 48 -10.83 -8.01 14.09
CA TYR A 48 -11.64 -6.88 13.64
C TYR A 48 -11.73 -5.76 14.69
N LYS A 49 -12.07 -6.10 15.95
CA LYS A 49 -12.14 -5.12 17.05
C LYS A 49 -10.78 -4.46 17.32
N ARG A 50 -9.68 -5.24 17.26
CA ARG A 50 -8.32 -4.71 17.43
C ARG A 50 -7.96 -3.71 16.33
N ILE A 51 -8.31 -3.99 15.08
CA ILE A 51 -8.12 -3.05 13.96
C ILE A 51 -8.92 -1.77 14.18
N CYS A 52 -10.20 -1.88 14.53
CA CYS A 52 -11.06 -0.72 14.77
C CYS A 52 -10.49 0.18 15.88
N ALA A 53 -10.04 -0.40 17.00
CA ALA A 53 -9.43 0.34 18.09
C ALA A 53 -8.16 1.07 17.65
N ARG A 54 -7.23 0.37 16.96
CA ARG A 54 -6.00 1.01 16.47
C ARG A 54 -6.25 2.06 15.41
N PHE A 55 -7.29 1.91 14.59
CA PHE A 55 -7.69 2.91 13.60
C PHE A 55 -8.23 4.17 14.26
N GLN A 56 -8.99 4.01 15.35
CA GLN A 56 -9.45 5.13 16.17
C GLN A 56 -8.26 5.90 16.77
N ASP A 57 -7.23 5.21 17.25
CA ASP A 57 -6.03 5.85 17.84
C ASP A 57 -5.23 6.72 16.85
N ILE A 58 -5.40 6.51 15.54
CA ILE A 58 -4.67 7.24 14.49
C ILE A 58 -5.60 8.10 13.61
N ASP A 59 -6.81 8.35 14.09
CA ASP A 59 -7.84 9.16 13.41
C ASP A 59 -8.11 8.67 11.97
N VAL A 60 -8.26 7.37 11.79
CA VAL A 60 -8.78 6.81 10.53
C VAL A 60 -10.31 6.89 10.55
N PRO A 61 -10.96 7.34 9.47
CA PRO A 61 -12.41 7.43 9.41
C PRO A 61 -13.08 6.09 9.71
N PHE A 62 -14.08 6.08 10.59
CA PHE A 62 -14.80 4.86 10.96
C PHE A 62 -15.42 4.14 9.75
N SER A 63 -15.77 4.87 8.68
CA SER A 63 -16.26 4.29 7.43
C SER A 63 -15.28 3.31 6.77
N TRP A 64 -13.99 3.35 7.13
CA TRP A 64 -12.96 2.44 6.60
C TRP A 64 -12.87 1.13 7.38
N CYS A 65 -13.56 1.03 8.52
CA CYS A 65 -13.58 -0.16 9.37
C CYS A 65 -14.96 -0.42 9.97
N CYS A 66 -16.05 0.04 9.34
CA CYS A 66 -17.40 -0.13 9.89
C CYS A 66 -17.95 -1.56 9.73
N SER A 67 -17.30 -2.39 8.91
CA SER A 67 -17.57 -3.82 8.81
C SER A 67 -16.30 -4.62 8.47
N LYS A 68 -16.34 -5.94 8.66
CA LYS A 68 -15.24 -6.83 8.22
C LYS A 68 -14.99 -6.77 6.72
N GLU A 69 -16.04 -6.52 5.93
CA GLU A 69 -15.91 -6.37 4.48
C GLU A 69 -15.09 -5.12 4.16
N GLU A 70 -15.36 -3.99 4.82
CA GLU A 70 -14.59 -2.76 4.59
C GLU A 70 -13.12 -2.95 4.98
N VAL A 71 -12.87 -3.62 6.12
CA VAL A 71 -11.51 -3.94 6.58
C VAL A 71 -10.79 -4.85 5.57
N TYR A 72 -11.47 -5.87 5.05
CA TYR A 72 -10.93 -6.77 4.03
C TYR A 72 -10.59 -6.04 2.73
N GLN A 73 -11.50 -5.21 2.22
CA GLN A 73 -11.29 -4.42 1.00
C GLN A 73 -10.13 -3.44 1.16
N LEU A 74 -10.03 -2.77 2.32
CA LEU A 74 -8.91 -1.87 2.62
C LEU A 74 -7.57 -2.62 2.69
N CYS A 75 -7.53 -3.75 3.39
CA CYS A 75 -6.33 -4.58 3.50
C CYS A 75 -5.82 -4.99 2.11
N LYS A 76 -6.73 -5.43 1.24
CA LYS A 76 -6.37 -5.80 -0.15
C LYS A 76 -5.93 -4.62 -1.00
N ALA A 77 -6.55 -3.45 -0.85
CA ALA A 77 -6.14 -2.26 -1.58
C ALA A 77 -4.72 -1.81 -1.19
N ILE A 78 -4.34 -1.95 0.08
CA ILE A 78 -2.98 -1.69 0.56
C ILE A 78 -1.99 -2.69 -0.04
N ALA A 79 -2.34 -3.98 -0.03
CA ALA A 79 -1.51 -5.03 -0.62
C ALA A 79 -1.27 -4.78 -2.12
N ASP A 80 -2.33 -4.51 -2.89
CA ASP A 80 -2.25 -4.26 -4.32
C ASP A 80 -1.44 -2.98 -4.63
N TYR A 81 -1.64 -1.90 -3.86
CA TYR A 81 -0.87 -0.67 -3.99
C TYR A 81 0.63 -0.93 -3.74
N ARG A 82 0.99 -1.69 -2.70
CA ARG A 82 2.37 -2.07 -2.39
C ARG A 82 3.00 -2.87 -3.52
N ASP A 83 2.28 -3.85 -4.06
CA ASP A 83 2.76 -4.68 -5.17
C ASP A 83 2.90 -3.90 -6.47
N LYS A 84 2.01 -2.94 -6.73
CA LYS A 84 2.10 -2.03 -7.86
C LYS A 84 3.34 -1.13 -7.75
N LYS A 85 3.55 -0.48 -6.59
CA LYS A 85 4.74 0.32 -6.29
C LYS A 85 6.04 -0.45 -6.52
N ARG A 86 6.12 -1.67 -5.99
CA ARG A 86 7.29 -2.55 -6.16
C ARG A 86 7.57 -2.87 -7.63
N ARG A 87 6.51 -3.11 -8.43
CA ARG A 87 6.65 -3.36 -9.88
C ARG A 87 7.14 -2.12 -10.63
N GLU A 88 6.66 -0.94 -10.28
CA GLU A 88 7.08 0.34 -10.88
C GLU A 88 8.54 0.66 -10.57
N GLU A 89 8.99 0.47 -9.33
CA GLU A 89 10.39 0.63 -8.90
C GLU A 89 11.32 -0.32 -9.66
N ASN A 90 10.95 -1.60 -9.75
CA ASN A 90 11.73 -2.59 -10.53
C ASN A 90 11.79 -2.26 -12.03
N THR A 91 10.77 -1.59 -12.57
CA THR A 91 10.73 -1.18 -13.98
C THR A 91 11.57 0.08 -14.24
N THR A 92 11.63 1.01 -13.29
CA THR A 92 12.45 2.24 -13.38
C THR A 92 13.94 1.94 -13.21
N VAL A 93 14.32 1.01 -12.32
CA VAL A 93 15.71 0.56 -12.15
C VAL A 93 16.28 -0.04 -13.44
N LYS A 94 15.47 -0.72 -14.25
CA LYS A 94 15.89 -1.24 -15.57
C LYS A 94 16.13 -0.15 -16.63
N LYS A 95 15.63 1.07 -16.45
CA LYS A 95 15.80 2.17 -17.43
C LYS A 95 16.99 3.08 -17.15
N THR A 96 17.72 2.93 -16.04
CA THR A 96 18.79 3.87 -15.65
C THR A 96 20.22 3.33 -15.77
N GLN A 97 20.42 2.14 -16.36
CA GLN A 97 21.77 1.66 -16.66
C GLN A 97 22.18 1.95 -18.12
N LYS A 98 23.09 2.94 -18.24
CA LYS A 98 24.00 3.28 -19.36
C LYS A 98 23.35 3.95 -20.57
N SER A 99 23.65 5.22 -20.84
CA SER A 99 24.96 5.59 -21.39
C SER A 99 25.42 6.97 -20.93
N LYS A 100 26.46 6.99 -20.08
CA LYS A 100 27.21 8.19 -19.71
C LYS A 100 28.46 8.24 -20.60
N LYS A 101 28.59 9.34 -21.37
CA LYS A 101 29.82 9.92 -21.97
C LYS A 101 30.74 9.01 -22.80
N LYS A 102 30.78 9.27 -24.10
CA LYS A 102 32.03 9.43 -24.86
C LYS A 102 31.93 10.69 -25.73
N GLY A 103 32.16 11.83 -25.11
CA GLY A 103 32.73 12.98 -25.82
C GLY A 103 34.18 13.05 -25.38
N LEU A 104 35.10 12.80 -26.32
CA LEU A 104 36.42 13.42 -26.46
C LEU A 104 37.20 12.70 -27.60
N PHE A 105 37.98 13.50 -28.33
CA PHE A 105 38.94 13.17 -29.41
C PHE A 105 38.29 12.89 -30.78
N GLY A 106 38.60 13.61 -31.87
CA GLY A 106 39.55 14.68 -32.11
C GLY A 106 39.72 14.87 -33.63
N LEU A 107 40.14 16.09 -34.00
CA LEU A 107 41.03 16.41 -35.14
C LEU A 107 40.46 16.26 -36.56
N PHE A 108 40.18 17.39 -37.24
CA PHE A 108 41.10 18.18 -38.08
C PHE A 108 41.48 17.50 -39.40
N LYS A 109 41.05 18.16 -40.48
CA LYS A 109 41.48 18.10 -41.90
C LYS A 109 40.76 17.14 -42.83
#